data_AF-A0A0B5F5C8-F1
#
_entry.id   AF-A0A0B5F5C8-F1
#
_cell.length_a   1.000
_cell.length_b   1.000
_cell.length_c   1.000
_cell.angle_alpha   90.00
_cell.angle_beta   90.00
_cell.angle_gamma   90.00
#
_symmetry.space_group_name_H-M   'P 1'
#
loop_
_entity.id
_entity.type
_entity.pdbx_description
1 polymer ?
#
loop_
_entity_poly.entity_id
_entity_poly.type
_entity_poly.pdbx_seq_one_letter_code
_entity_poly.pdbx_strand_id
1 'polypeptide(L)'
;MPPQDLRQTLRFRSYPESLAWNNDDLDQWVAEDPRRGRTTWTGDRTRSLRWEYDGEVYAPTPLVKKMVEQLTGNQPRSAYGTRYWVDDSGRDLTELADLPADTDGTFD
;
A
#
# COMPACT_ATOMS: atom_id res chain seq x y z
N MET A 1 -4.55 -8.34 -26.46
CA MET A 1 -5.09 -8.97 -25.24
C MET A 1 -4.07 -8.66 -24.15
N PRO A 2 -4.26 -7.61 -23.32
CA PRO A 2 -3.27 -7.30 -22.30
C PRO A 2 -3.24 -8.45 -21.29
N PRO A 3 -2.05 -8.85 -20.81
CA PRO A 3 -1.93 -9.95 -19.87
C PRO A 3 -2.78 -9.67 -18.62
N GLN A 4 -3.40 -10.76 -18.19
CA GLN A 4 -4.41 -10.85 -17.17
C GLN A 4 -3.91 -10.31 -15.83
N ASP A 5 -4.77 -9.58 -15.12
CA ASP A 5 -4.87 -9.63 -13.66
C ASP A 5 -3.55 -9.78 -12.89
N LEU A 6 -2.57 -8.88 -13.08
CA LEU A 6 -1.54 -8.65 -12.07
C LEU A 6 -2.16 -7.86 -10.90
N ARG A 7 -3.19 -8.44 -10.28
CA ARG A 7 -3.68 -8.01 -8.97
C ARG A 7 -2.60 -8.38 -7.95
N GLN A 8 -1.56 -7.56 -7.89
CA GLN A 8 -0.50 -7.74 -6.92
C GLN A 8 -1.07 -7.38 -5.56
N THR A 9 -1.21 -8.37 -4.68
CA THR A 9 -1.57 -8.13 -3.29
C THR A 9 -0.38 -7.54 -2.58
N LEU A 10 -0.53 -6.31 -2.12
CA LEU A 10 0.44 -5.61 -1.31
C LEU A 10 0.09 -5.81 0.15
N ARG A 11 1.12 -6.05 0.95
CA ARG A 11 0.99 -6.19 2.39
C ARG A 11 1.54 -4.95 3.05
N PHE A 12 0.80 -4.48 4.04
CA PHE A 12 1.29 -3.45 4.92
C PHE A 12 2.42 -4.03 5.77
N ARG A 13 3.58 -3.38 5.76
CA ARG A 13 4.73 -3.75 6.57
C ARG A 13 4.99 -2.65 7.59
N SER A 14 4.98 -3.05 8.86
CA SER A 14 5.52 -2.26 9.97
C SER A 14 7.01 -1.98 9.71
N TYR A 15 7.37 -0.70 9.59
CA TYR A 15 8.76 -0.28 9.36
C TYR A 15 9.35 0.24 10.69
N PRO A 16 10.52 -0.24 11.13
CA PRO A 16 11.04 0.08 12.46
C PRO A 16 11.42 1.55 12.64
N GLU A 17 11.74 2.28 11.56
CA GLU A 17 12.02 3.73 11.63
C GLU A 17 10.76 4.61 11.55
N SER A 18 9.58 4.01 11.64
CA SER A 18 8.32 4.73 11.54
C SER A 18 8.04 5.52 12.80
N LEU A 19 8.51 6.78 12.81
CA LEU A 19 8.25 7.76 13.87
C LEU A 19 6.76 8.13 14.04
N ALA A 20 5.86 7.56 13.24
CA ALA A 20 4.46 7.97 13.16
C ALA A 20 3.51 7.13 14.04
N TRP A 21 3.89 5.92 14.45
CA TRP A 21 3.05 5.02 15.26
C TRP A 21 3.88 3.91 15.90
N ASN A 22 3.26 3.19 16.84
CA ASN A 22 3.85 2.03 17.48
C ASN A 22 3.57 0.78 16.64
N ASN A 23 4.59 -0.01 16.32
CA ASN A 23 4.43 -1.19 15.46
C ASN A 23 3.60 -2.30 16.13
N ASP A 24 3.64 -2.39 17.46
CA ASP A 24 2.90 -3.38 18.25
C ASP A 24 1.38 -3.16 18.17
N ASP A 25 0.94 -1.91 18.35
CA ASP A 25 -0.47 -1.50 18.19
C ASP A 25 -0.99 -1.78 16.78
N LEU A 26 -0.15 -1.56 15.77
CA LEU A 26 -0.50 -1.79 14.37
C LEU A 26 -0.57 -3.28 14.05
N ASP A 27 0.35 -4.08 14.59
CA ASP A 27 0.31 -5.54 14.46
C ASP A 27 -0.95 -6.10 15.11
N GLN A 28 -1.30 -5.64 16.32
CA GLN A 28 -2.55 -6.01 16.99
C GLN A 28 -3.77 -5.60 16.15
N TRP A 29 -3.80 -4.39 15.61
CA TRP A 29 -4.91 -3.89 14.79
C TRP A 29 -5.10 -4.67 13.48
N VAL A 30 -4.01 -5.13 12.87
CA VAL A 30 -4.02 -6.02 11.71
C VAL A 30 -4.34 -7.47 12.13
N ALA A 31 -3.94 -7.90 13.33
CA ALA A 31 -4.28 -9.22 13.86
C ALA A 31 -5.78 -9.35 14.15
N GLU A 32 -6.43 -8.27 14.60
CA GLU A 32 -7.88 -8.20 14.76
C GLU A 32 -8.63 -8.42 13.43
N ASP A 33 -8.18 -7.75 12.36
CA ASP A 33 -8.70 -7.99 11.02
C ASP A 33 -7.58 -7.92 9.99
N PRO A 34 -7.10 -9.08 9.50
CA PRO A 34 -5.97 -9.12 8.58
C PRO A 34 -6.29 -8.56 7.20
N ARG A 35 -7.53 -8.15 6.91
CA ARG A 35 -7.89 -7.37 5.72
C ARG A 35 -7.44 -5.91 5.84
N ARG A 36 -7.27 -5.38 7.05
CA ARG A 36 -6.82 -3.99 7.29
C ARG A 36 -5.41 -3.75 6.78
N GLY A 37 -4.52 -4.74 6.89
CA GLY A 37 -3.15 -4.70 6.36
C GLY A 37 -2.99 -5.21 4.93
N ARG A 38 -4.08 -5.48 4.20
CA ARG A 38 -4.04 -6.01 2.83
C ARG A 38 -4.63 -5.03 1.83
N THR A 39 -3.88 -4.78 0.77
CA THR A 39 -4.35 -4.01 -0.38
C THR A 39 -4.04 -4.75 -1.66
N THR A 40 -4.81 -4.46 -2.71
CA THR A 40 -4.55 -4.95 -4.05
C THR A 40 -4.14 -3.79 -4.92
N TRP A 41 -2.98 -3.90 -5.56
CA TRP A 41 -2.55 -2.95 -6.55
C TRP A 41 -3.37 -3.11 -7.84
N THR A 42 -3.96 -2.02 -8.34
CA THR A 42 -4.81 -1.99 -9.54
C THR A 42 -4.04 -1.57 -10.80
N GLY A 43 -2.78 -1.13 -10.67
CA GLY A 43 -1.96 -0.67 -11.79
C GLY A 43 -2.14 0.81 -12.18
N ASP A 44 -3.01 1.55 -11.48
CA ASP A 44 -3.13 3.01 -11.69
C ASP A 44 -1.89 3.75 -11.17
N ARG A 45 -1.60 4.96 -11.67
CA ARG A 45 -0.47 5.78 -11.16
C ARG A 45 -0.82 6.65 -9.93
N THR A 46 -2.11 6.92 -9.70
CA THR A 46 -2.57 7.90 -8.70
C THR A 46 -3.50 7.33 -7.63
N ARG A 47 -4.30 6.29 -7.94
CA ARG A 47 -5.22 5.62 -7.00
C ARG A 47 -5.16 4.11 -7.16
N SER A 48 -3.99 3.59 -6.90
CA SER A 48 -3.61 2.26 -7.29
C SER A 48 -3.92 1.20 -6.24
N LEU A 49 -4.31 1.58 -5.02
CA LEU A 49 -4.42 0.63 -3.91
C LEU A 49 -5.88 0.41 -3.55
N ARG A 50 -6.40 -0.75 -3.91
CA ARG A 50 -7.70 -1.21 -3.44
C ARG A 50 -7.54 -1.78 -2.04
N TRP A 51 -8.19 -1.18 -1.05
CA TRP A 51 -8.14 -1.67 0.32
C TRP A 51 -9.10 -2.84 0.51
N GLU A 52 -8.62 -3.99 0.96
CA GLU A 52 -9.45 -5.21 1.09
C GLU A 52 -10.51 -5.10 2.20
N TYR A 53 -10.31 -4.22 3.18
CA TYR A 53 -11.26 -4.00 4.26
C TYR A 53 -12.58 -3.37 3.78
N ASP A 54 -12.48 -2.33 2.95
CA ASP A 54 -13.61 -1.51 2.48
C ASP A 54 -13.96 -1.79 1.01
N GLY A 55 -13.03 -2.38 0.26
CA GLY A 55 -13.16 -2.67 -1.17
C GLY A 55 -12.87 -1.47 -2.08
N GLU A 56 -12.68 -0.27 -1.51
CA GLU A 56 -12.46 0.99 -2.21
C GLU A 56 -11.00 1.21 -2.61
N VAL A 57 -10.79 2.04 -3.66
CA VAL A 57 -9.46 2.42 -4.16
C VAL A 57 -8.98 3.74 -3.58
N TYR A 58 -7.82 3.69 -2.95
CA TYR A 58 -7.16 4.82 -2.33
C TYR A 58 -5.77 5.02 -2.92
N ALA A 59 -5.24 6.23 -2.74
CA ALA A 59 -3.82 6.48 -2.95
C ALA A 59 -3.03 6.02 -1.70
N PRO A 60 -1.74 5.66 -1.83
CA PRO A 60 -0.91 5.16 -0.73
C PRO A 60 -0.87 6.07 0.49
N THR A 61 -0.58 7.35 0.28
CA THR A 61 -0.48 8.33 1.36
C THR A 61 -1.80 8.51 2.13
N PRO A 62 -2.96 8.79 1.50
CA PRO A 62 -4.22 8.92 2.22
C PRO A 62 -4.69 7.60 2.85
N LEU A 63 -4.39 6.44 2.25
CA LEU A 63 -4.73 5.17 2.86
C LEU A 63 -3.97 4.95 4.18
N VAL A 64 -2.67 5.21 4.20
CA VAL A 64 -1.86 5.13 5.43
C VAL A 64 -2.37 6.12 6.47
N LYS A 65 -2.67 7.37 6.08
CA LYS A 65 -3.26 8.36 6.99
C LYS A 65 -4.57 7.86 7.62
N LYS A 66 -5.45 7.25 6.82
CA LYS A 66 -6.73 6.69 7.29
C LYS A 66 -6.54 5.51 8.23
N MET A 67 -5.59 4.62 7.95
CA MET A 67 -5.28 3.50 8.86
C MET A 67 -4.75 4.01 10.21
N VAL A 68 -3.85 4.98 10.20
CA VAL A 68 -3.29 5.58 11.43
C VAL A 68 -4.35 6.35 12.20
N GLU A 69 -5.22 7.08 11.53
CA GLU A 69 -6.35 7.75 12.15
C GLU A 69 -7.29 6.75 12.81
N GLN A 70 -7.58 5.60 12.17
CA GLN A 70 -8.40 4.56 12.80
C GLN A 70 -7.72 3.88 13.98
N LEU A 71 -6.39 3.73 13.95
CA LEU A 71 -5.62 3.13 15.03
C LEU A 71 -5.47 4.08 16.24
N THR A 72 -5.01 5.31 15.97
CA THR A 72 -4.56 6.26 16.99
C THR A 72 -5.58 7.34 17.29
N GLY A 73 -6.63 7.47 16.48
CA GLY A 73 -7.57 8.60 16.53
C GLY A 73 -6.99 9.91 15.97
N ASN A 74 -5.76 9.90 15.46
CA ASN A 74 -5.08 11.12 15.00
C ASN A 74 -4.57 10.98 13.56
N GLN A 75 -4.92 11.95 12.70
CA GLN A 75 -4.50 11.91 11.31
C GLN A 75 -3.12 12.58 11.13
N PRO A 76 -2.09 11.84 10.65
CA PRO A 76 -0.77 12.42 10.47
C PRO A 76 -0.74 13.44 9.33
N ARG A 77 -0.07 14.58 9.55
CA ARG A 77 0.05 15.67 8.56
C ARG A 77 0.80 15.21 7.30
N SER A 78 1.84 14.39 7.49
CA SER A 78 2.64 13.78 6.42
C SER A 78 2.92 12.32 6.75
N ALA A 79 2.77 11.44 5.77
CA ALA A 79 3.10 10.02 5.87
C ALA A 79 3.81 9.60 4.59
N TYR A 80 4.91 8.85 4.70
CA TYR A 80 5.60 8.25 3.56
C TYR A 80 4.91 6.95 3.16
N GLY A 81 3.66 7.06 2.71
CA GLY A 81 2.75 5.93 2.55
C GLY A 81 3.28 4.83 1.64
N THR A 82 4.10 5.15 0.64
CA THR A 82 4.59 4.20 -0.38
C THR A 82 5.56 3.15 0.18
N ARG A 83 6.41 3.51 1.14
CA ARG A 83 7.41 2.57 1.73
C ARG A 83 6.81 1.49 2.62
N TYR A 84 5.57 1.70 3.07
CA TYR A 84 4.87 0.76 3.95
C TYR A 84 4.19 -0.38 3.20
N TRP A 85 4.02 -0.23 1.89
CA TRP A 85 3.38 -1.24 1.07
C TRP A 85 4.44 -1.98 0.30
N VAL A 86 4.55 -3.28 0.57
CA VAL A 86 5.48 -4.17 -0.12
C VAL A 86 4.73 -5.28 -0.83
N ASP A 87 5.23 -5.67 -2.01
CA ASP A 87 4.74 -6.87 -2.70
C ASP A 87 5.34 -8.15 -2.10
N ASP A 88 4.88 -9.29 -2.58
CA ASP A 88 5.39 -10.61 -2.18
C ASP A 88 6.90 -10.75 -2.47
N SER A 89 7.39 -10.07 -3.52
CA SER A 89 8.81 -9.99 -3.87
C SER A 89 9.61 -9.02 -2.98
N GLY A 90 8.96 -8.32 -2.05
CA GLY A 90 9.58 -7.38 -1.13
C GLY A 90 9.87 -5.99 -1.71
N ARG A 91 9.40 -5.68 -2.91
CA ARG A 91 9.55 -4.35 -3.51
C ARG A 91 8.54 -3.40 -2.92
N ASP A 92 8.97 -2.18 -2.62
CA ASP A 92 8.06 -1.16 -2.10
C ASP A 92 7.29 -0.45 -3.21
N LEU A 93 6.18 0.20 -2.86
CA LEU A 93 5.33 0.86 -3.84
C LEU A 93 6.05 2.00 -4.59
N THR A 94 7.10 2.59 -4.01
CA THR A 94 7.90 3.61 -4.70
C THR A 94 8.62 2.98 -5.88
N GLU A 95 9.23 1.81 -5.68
CA GLU A 95 9.84 1.03 -6.76
C GLU A 95 8.78 0.60 -7.78
N LEU A 96 7.62 0.09 -7.32
CA LEU A 96 6.55 -0.34 -8.22
C LEU A 96 5.95 0.81 -9.05
N ALA A 97 5.91 2.03 -8.50
CA ALA A 97 5.40 3.21 -9.19
C ALA A 97 6.41 3.84 -10.15
N ASP A 98 7.70 3.69 -9.87
CA ASP A 98 8.80 4.17 -10.73
C ASP A 98 9.05 3.20 -11.90
N LEU A 99 8.74 1.91 -11.73
CA LEU A 99 8.75 0.96 -12.83
C LEU A 99 7.85 1.46 -13.97
N PRO A 100 8.36 1.56 -15.21
CA PRO A 100 7.51 1.81 -16.36
C PRO A 100 6.51 0.65 -16.41
N ALA A 101 5.21 0.98 -16.42
CA ALA A 101 4.12 0.02 -16.62
C ALA A 101 4.25 -0.50 -18.05
N ASP A 102 5.16 -1.44 -18.28
CA ASP A 102 5.47 -2.00 -19.59
C ASP A 102 5.69 -0.90 -20.65
N THR A 103 6.92 -0.36 -20.72
CA THR A 103 7.42 0.05 -22.04
C THR A 103 7.59 -1.23 -22.84
N ASP A 104 6.50 -1.65 -23.50
CA ASP A 104 6.55 -2.53 -24.64
C ASP A 104 7.67 -2.00 -25.55
N GLY A 105 8.70 -2.82 -25.71
CA GLY A 105 9.89 -2.48 -26.45
C GLY A 105 9.55 -2.30 -27.93
N THR A 106 9.21 -1.08 -28.33
CA THR A 106 9.52 -0.62 -29.69
C THR A 106 10.85 0.10 -29.62
N PHE A 107 11.93 -0.68 -29.66
CA PHE A 107 13.15 -0.22 -30.31
C PHE A 107 12.90 -0.40 -31.81
N ASP A 108 12.74 0.71 -32.54
CA ASP A 108 12.95 0.79 -33.99
C ASP A 108 14.07 1.82 -34.24
#